data_AF-A0A397IYB5-F1
#
_entry.id   AF-A0A397IYB5-F1
#
_cell.length_a   1.000
_cell.length_b   1.000
_cell.length_c   1.000
_cell.angle_alpha   90.00
_cell.angle_beta   90.00
_cell.angle_gamma   90.00
#
_symmetry.space_group_name_H-M   'P 1'
#
loop_
_entity.id
_entity.type
_entity.pdbx_description
1 polymer ?
#
loop_
_entity_poly.entity_id
_entity_poly.type
_entity_poly.pdbx_seq_one_letter_code
_entity_poly.pdbx_strand_id
1 'polypeptide(L)'
;MDLSEFPSEVRITAVALQNILRSLGQEGTLKISNLEIEYEETSTRRPSHTDRVHGRLPYFIAELRRECTDLTPLPSPPDESWEEQIEIICGGINLVNNNTRNEEQLQLYYQLGSLLSLRGFNAASRSFAKTILLAHKRKDFFPTAKRTYFLYSAQGSWHINGTVHISCYALRHMSESDFQDVLLPEAEEAKTREILSLPFDIFDF
;
A
#
# COMPACT_ATOMS: atom_id res chain seq x y z
N MET A 1 -27.69 -13.68 -19.31
CA MET A 1 -28.32 -15.00 -19.18
C MET A 1 -28.97 -15.33 -20.51
N ASP A 2 -28.35 -16.23 -21.29
CA ASP A 2 -28.98 -16.77 -22.49
C ASP A 2 -29.71 -18.04 -22.10
N LEU A 3 -31.04 -18.04 -22.25
CA LEU A 3 -31.88 -19.19 -21.93
C LEU A 3 -32.61 -19.71 -23.17
N SER A 4 -32.22 -19.27 -24.37
CA SER A 4 -32.92 -19.56 -25.62
C SER A 4 -33.04 -21.06 -25.92
N GLU A 5 -32.10 -21.85 -25.41
CA GLU A 5 -32.02 -23.30 -25.58
C GLU A 5 -32.91 -24.10 -24.60
N PHE A 6 -33.51 -23.45 -23.60
CA PHE A 6 -34.30 -24.12 -22.57
C PHE A 6 -35.81 -24.09 -22.84
N PRO A 7 -36.59 -25.12 -22.37
CA PRO A 7 -38.05 -25.11 -22.42
C PRO A 7 -38.68 -23.87 -21.78
N SER A 8 -39.90 -23.50 -22.20
CA SER A 8 -40.64 -22.33 -21.68
C SER A 8 -40.75 -22.32 -20.16
N GLU A 9 -41.04 -23.46 -19.56
CA GLU A 9 -41.29 -23.61 -18.13
C GLU A 9 -39.99 -23.36 -17.32
N VAL A 10 -38.87 -23.84 -17.84
CA VAL A 10 -37.54 -23.62 -17.25
C VAL A 10 -37.14 -22.15 -17.36
N ARG A 11 -37.39 -21.51 -18.51
CA ARG A 11 -37.13 -20.08 -18.71
C ARG A 11 -37.92 -19.20 -17.73
N ILE A 12 -39.22 -19.48 -17.57
CA ILE A 12 -40.10 -18.75 -16.64
C ILE A 12 -39.58 -18.90 -15.21
N THR A 13 -39.23 -20.13 -14.82
CA THR A 13 -38.73 -20.44 -13.46
C THR A 13 -37.40 -19.74 -13.18
N ALA A 14 -36.47 -19.75 -14.14
CA ALA A 14 -35.19 -19.07 -14.04
C ALA A 14 -35.35 -17.55 -13.84
N VAL A 15 -36.24 -16.93 -14.62
CA VAL A 15 -36.53 -15.49 -14.50
C VAL A 15 -37.19 -15.18 -13.16
N ALA A 16 -38.14 -16.01 -12.71
CA ALA A 16 -38.77 -15.84 -11.40
C ALA A 16 -37.74 -15.93 -10.26
N LEU A 17 -36.86 -16.93 -10.31
CA LEU A 17 -35.81 -17.11 -9.31
C LEU A 17 -34.83 -15.94 -9.28
N GLN A 18 -34.39 -15.45 -10.45
CA GLN A 18 -33.53 -14.26 -10.54
C GLN A 18 -34.19 -13.01 -9.96
N ASN A 19 -35.51 -12.84 -10.14
CA ASN A 19 -36.25 -11.72 -9.58
C ASN A 19 -36.41 -11.83 -8.06
N ILE A 20 -36.57 -13.04 -7.52
CA ILE A 20 -36.60 -13.28 -6.07
C ILE A 20 -35.23 -12.98 -5.46
N LEU A 21 -34.14 -13.45 -6.07
CA LEU A 21 -32.79 -13.14 -5.59
C LEU A 21 -32.54 -11.63 -5.58
N ARG A 22 -32.96 -10.92 -6.63
CA ARG A 22 -32.87 -9.46 -6.68
C ARG A 22 -33.70 -8.77 -5.60
N SER A 23 -34.90 -9.26 -5.29
CA SER A 23 -35.73 -8.67 -4.22
C SER A 23 -35.15 -8.90 -2.83
N LEU A 24 -34.33 -9.93 -2.66
CA LEU A 24 -33.55 -10.22 -1.45
C LEU A 24 -32.22 -9.45 -1.39
N GLY A 25 -31.96 -8.53 -2.32
CA GLY A 25 -30.75 -7.70 -2.35
C GLY A 25 -29.50 -8.43 -2.85
N GLN A 26 -29.66 -9.57 -3.52
CA GLN A 26 -28.56 -10.35 -4.06
C GLN A 26 -28.19 -9.82 -5.46
N GLU A 27 -26.97 -9.30 -5.63
CA GLU A 27 -26.53 -8.58 -6.85
C GLU A 27 -25.98 -9.47 -7.98
N GLY A 28 -25.94 -10.78 -7.78
CA GLY A 28 -25.50 -11.79 -8.74
C GLY A 28 -26.49 -12.26 -9.80
N THR A 29 -25.99 -13.05 -10.73
CA THR A 29 -26.71 -13.62 -11.87
C THR A 29 -26.70 -15.15 -11.83
N LEU A 30 -27.85 -15.76 -12.06
CA LEU A 30 -27.96 -17.19 -12.27
C LEU A 30 -27.40 -17.57 -13.65
N LYS A 31 -26.46 -18.51 -13.65
CA LYS A 31 -26.03 -19.27 -14.82
C LYS A 31 -26.68 -20.64 -14.76
N ILE A 32 -27.36 -21.01 -15.84
CA ILE A 32 -28.01 -22.32 -15.94
C ILE A 32 -27.35 -23.04 -17.11
N SER A 33 -26.80 -24.21 -16.84
CA SER A 33 -26.29 -25.14 -17.85
C SER A 33 -27.13 -26.42 -17.84
N ASN A 34 -26.83 -27.35 -18.75
CA ASN A 34 -27.49 -28.66 -18.78
C ASN A 34 -27.15 -29.55 -17.56
N LEU A 35 -26.15 -29.18 -16.76
CA LEU A 35 -25.64 -29.98 -15.65
C LEU A 35 -25.82 -29.32 -14.29
N GLU A 36 -25.81 -28.00 -14.22
CA GLU A 36 -25.83 -27.26 -12.97
C GLU A 36 -26.49 -25.89 -13.08
N ILE A 37 -26.97 -25.41 -11.94
CA ILE A 37 -27.42 -24.03 -11.74
C ILE A 37 -26.39 -23.39 -10.81
N GLU A 38 -25.65 -22.43 -11.33
CA GLU A 38 -24.63 -21.67 -10.60
C GLU A 38 -25.14 -20.25 -10.34
N TYR A 39 -24.88 -19.73 -9.14
CA TYR A 39 -25.13 -18.33 -8.83
C TYR A 39 -23.79 -17.59 -8.84
N GLU A 40 -23.59 -16.73 -9.86
CA GLU A 40 -22.40 -15.90 -9.95
C GLU A 40 -22.67 -14.55 -9.31
N GLU A 41 -22.03 -14.31 -8.17
CA GLU A 41 -22.13 -13.04 -7.45
C GLU A 41 -21.43 -11.93 -8.25
N THR A 42 -22.17 -11.23 -9.11
CA THR A 42 -21.70 -10.03 -9.79
C THR A 42 -21.59 -8.89 -8.79
N SER A 43 -20.45 -8.80 -8.10
CA SER A 43 -20.07 -7.56 -7.41
C SER A 43 -19.92 -6.45 -8.45
N THR A 44 -21.00 -5.69 -8.66
CA THR A 44 -20.97 -4.46 -9.47
C THR A 44 -20.18 -3.33 -8.79
N ARG A 45 -19.77 -3.55 -7.54
CA ARG A 45 -18.99 -2.62 -6.74
C ARG A 45 -17.60 -2.46 -7.37
N ARG A 46 -17.33 -1.28 -7.92
CA ARG A 46 -15.96 -0.87 -8.30
C ARG A 46 -15.04 -1.13 -7.10
N PRO A 47 -13.96 -1.91 -7.26
CA PRO A 47 -13.03 -2.18 -6.16
C PRO A 47 -12.52 -0.86 -5.59
N SER A 48 -12.62 -0.71 -4.27
CA SER A 48 -12.12 0.45 -3.55
C SER A 48 -10.60 0.55 -3.73
N HIS A 49 -10.02 1.72 -3.40
CA HIS A 49 -8.56 1.84 -3.43
C HIS A 49 -7.88 0.83 -2.51
N THR A 50 -8.49 0.54 -1.35
CA THR A 50 -8.00 -0.46 -0.40
C THR A 50 -8.05 -1.87 -0.99
N ASP A 51 -9.16 -2.26 -1.65
CA ASP A 51 -9.26 -3.59 -2.29
C ASP A 51 -8.20 -3.78 -3.40
N ARG A 52 -7.96 -2.71 -4.18
CA ARG A 52 -6.93 -2.73 -5.23
C ARG A 52 -5.52 -2.87 -4.66
N VAL A 53 -5.25 -2.23 -3.52
CA VAL A 53 -3.96 -2.34 -2.84
C VAL A 53 -3.81 -3.73 -2.20
N HIS A 54 -4.85 -4.24 -1.57
CA HIS A 54 -4.87 -5.59 -1.00
C HIS A 54 -4.60 -6.66 -2.07
N GLY A 55 -5.24 -6.56 -3.24
CA GLY A 55 -4.96 -7.47 -4.37
C GLY A 55 -3.51 -7.42 -4.90
N ARG A 56 -2.73 -6.40 -4.52
CA ARG A 56 -1.31 -6.27 -4.87
C ARG A 56 -0.35 -6.73 -3.77
N LEU A 57 -0.87 -7.15 -2.61
CA LEU A 57 -0.07 -7.58 -1.47
C LEU A 57 0.96 -8.67 -1.81
N PRO A 58 0.67 -9.69 -2.66
CA PRO A 58 1.69 -10.67 -3.05
C PRO A 58 2.91 -10.06 -3.74
N TYR A 59 2.74 -9.00 -4.53
CA TYR A 59 3.85 -8.29 -5.18
C TYR A 59 4.67 -7.48 -4.18
N PHE A 60 4.02 -6.90 -3.17
CA PHE A 60 4.73 -6.18 -2.10
C PHE A 60 5.59 -7.14 -1.28
N ILE A 61 5.03 -8.29 -0.90
CA ILE A 61 5.78 -9.32 -0.19
C ILE A 61 6.96 -9.82 -1.03
N ALA A 62 6.74 -10.17 -2.30
CA ALA A 62 7.82 -10.60 -3.19
C ALA A 62 8.93 -9.54 -3.30
N GLU A 63 8.57 -8.26 -3.36
CA GLU A 63 9.51 -7.15 -3.37
C GLU A 63 10.28 -7.02 -2.05
N LEU A 64 9.62 -7.17 -0.89
CA LEU A 64 10.30 -7.12 0.41
C LEU A 64 11.31 -8.25 0.58
N ARG A 65 11.01 -9.43 0.02
CA ARG A 65 11.86 -10.62 0.09
C ARG A 65 13.02 -10.62 -0.91
N ARG A 66 13.05 -9.65 -1.84
CA ARG A 66 14.11 -9.53 -2.85
C ARG A 66 15.44 -9.16 -2.20
N GLU A 67 16.52 -9.78 -2.64
CA GLU A 67 17.87 -9.34 -2.27
C GLU A 67 18.13 -7.92 -2.78
N CYS A 68 18.60 -7.05 -1.88
CA CYS A 68 18.96 -5.69 -2.26
C CYS A 68 20.36 -5.66 -2.84
N THR A 69 20.45 -5.32 -4.12
CA THR A 69 21.71 -5.15 -4.84
C THR A 69 22.26 -3.73 -4.70
N ASP A 70 21.42 -2.77 -4.28
CA ASP A 70 21.79 -1.37 -4.14
C ASP A 70 21.79 -0.97 -2.66
N LEU A 71 22.98 -1.00 -2.07
CA LEU A 71 23.20 -0.60 -0.67
C LEU A 71 23.50 0.89 -0.52
N THR A 72 23.20 1.71 -1.53
CA THR A 72 23.45 3.15 -1.47
C THR A 72 22.65 3.75 -0.31
N PRO A 73 23.32 4.36 0.69
CA PRO A 73 22.63 5.02 1.79
C PRO A 73 21.73 6.13 1.26
N LEU A 74 20.58 6.32 1.90
CA LEU A 74 19.76 7.49 1.61
C LEU A 74 20.54 8.77 1.96
N PRO A 75 20.33 9.86 1.20
CA PRO A 75 20.95 11.13 1.52
C PRO A 75 20.59 11.51 2.96
N SER A 76 21.65 11.80 3.74
CA SER A 76 21.48 12.30 5.09
C SER A 76 20.76 13.64 5.05
N PRO A 77 19.91 13.95 6.03
CA PRO A 77 19.34 15.28 6.13
C PRO A 77 20.47 16.32 6.24
N PRO A 78 20.26 17.55 5.72
CA PRO A 78 21.22 18.62 5.88
C PRO A 78 21.46 18.94 7.37
N ASP A 79 22.65 19.47 7.70
CA ASP A 79 23.03 19.89 9.06
C ASP A 79 22.34 21.22 9.44
N GLU A 80 21.02 21.14 9.47
CA GLU A 80 20.09 22.24 9.70
C GLU A 80 19.24 21.94 10.93
N SER A 81 18.55 22.96 11.45
CA SER A 81 17.58 22.76 12.53
C SER A 81 16.46 21.78 12.11
N TRP A 82 15.82 21.14 13.09
CA TRP A 82 14.71 20.22 12.82
C TRP A 82 13.58 20.90 12.02
N GLU A 83 13.30 22.17 12.33
CA GLU A 83 12.31 23.00 11.67
C GLU A 83 12.67 23.25 10.18
N GLU A 84 13.90 23.65 9.90
CA GLU A 84 14.40 23.87 8.52
C GLU A 84 14.35 22.58 7.70
N GLN A 85 14.74 21.43 8.28
CA GLN A 85 14.67 20.15 7.58
C GLN A 85 13.22 19.78 7.21
N ILE A 86 12.24 20.01 8.11
CA ILE A 86 10.83 19.81 7.80
C ILE A 86 10.37 20.73 6.67
N GLU A 87 10.79 21.99 6.66
CA GLU A 87 10.47 22.96 5.60
C GLU A 87 11.00 22.50 4.24
N ILE A 88 12.27 22.07 4.16
CA ILE A 88 12.87 21.55 2.94
C ILE A 88 12.11 20.33 2.42
N ILE A 89 11.87 19.33 3.28
CA ILE A 89 11.24 18.07 2.86
C ILE A 89 9.79 18.31 2.45
N CYS A 90 9.04 19.13 3.20
CA CYS A 90 7.67 19.49 2.84
C CYS A 90 7.62 20.33 1.55
N GLY A 91 8.61 21.19 1.32
CA GLY A 91 8.84 21.86 0.04
C GLY A 91 9.02 20.87 -1.11
N GLY A 92 9.86 19.84 -0.93
CA GLY A 92 10.04 18.75 -1.89
C GLY A 92 8.75 17.99 -2.17
N ILE A 93 7.99 17.64 -1.13
CA ILE A 93 6.68 16.96 -1.25
C ILE A 93 5.67 17.81 -2.04
N ASN A 94 5.71 19.13 -1.87
CA ASN A 94 4.85 20.05 -2.61
C ASN A 94 5.16 20.06 -4.12
N LEU A 95 6.40 19.75 -4.52
CA LEU A 95 6.83 19.67 -5.91
C LEU A 95 6.57 18.30 -6.58
N VAL A 96 6.25 17.26 -5.79
CA VAL A 96 5.95 15.92 -6.29
C VAL A 96 4.75 15.96 -7.25
N ASN A 97 4.99 15.46 -8.46
CA ASN A 97 4.03 15.38 -9.56
C ASN A 97 4.07 13.99 -10.23
N ASN A 98 3.32 13.81 -11.32
CA ASN A 98 3.18 12.51 -12.00
C ASN A 98 4.48 11.98 -12.64
N ASN A 99 5.48 12.84 -12.85
CA ASN A 99 6.78 12.46 -13.40
C ASN A 99 7.82 12.13 -12.32
N THR A 100 7.53 12.43 -11.05
CA THR A 100 8.44 12.14 -9.93
C THR A 100 8.54 10.63 -9.75
N ARG A 101 9.77 10.10 -9.69
CA ARG A 101 10.00 8.65 -9.56
C ARG A 101 9.43 8.14 -8.24
N ASN A 102 8.99 6.89 -8.21
CA ASN A 102 8.39 6.29 -7.02
C ASN A 102 9.36 6.32 -5.81
N GLU A 103 10.62 5.97 -6.03
CA GLU A 103 11.66 6.01 -5.00
C GLU A 103 11.88 7.43 -4.45
N GLU A 104 11.93 8.47 -5.30
CA GLU A 104 12.09 9.87 -4.86
C GLU A 104 10.93 10.30 -3.95
N GLN A 105 9.70 9.89 -4.28
CA GLN A 105 8.55 10.15 -3.43
C GLN A 105 8.67 9.42 -2.08
N LEU A 106 9.02 8.14 -2.12
CA LEU A 106 9.21 7.34 -0.90
C LEU A 106 10.33 7.90 -0.02
N GLN A 107 11.44 8.35 -0.61
CA GLN A 107 12.54 8.99 0.12
C GLN A 107 12.07 10.24 0.87
N LEU A 108 11.33 11.14 0.21
CA LEU A 108 10.79 12.34 0.85
C LEU A 108 9.85 11.98 2.03
N TYR A 109 8.96 11.00 1.84
CA TYR A 109 8.06 10.57 2.92
C TYR A 109 8.76 9.81 4.03
N TYR A 110 9.81 9.05 3.72
CA TYR A 110 10.67 8.38 4.70
C TYR A 110 11.40 9.41 5.56
N GLN A 111 12.04 10.40 4.93
CA GLN A 111 12.75 11.48 5.63
C GLN A 111 11.78 12.30 6.51
N LEU A 112 10.61 12.65 6.00
CA LEU A 112 9.57 13.31 6.81
C LEU A 112 9.16 12.44 8.00
N GLY A 113 8.93 11.15 7.78
CA GLY A 113 8.54 10.22 8.83
C GLY A 113 9.63 10.06 9.90
N SER A 114 10.90 10.04 9.51
CA SER A 114 12.05 10.03 10.41
C SER A 114 12.08 11.27 11.31
N LEU A 115 11.91 12.46 10.74
CA LEU A 115 11.86 13.70 11.54
C LEU A 115 10.65 13.75 12.47
N LEU A 116 9.51 13.25 12.04
CA LEU A 116 8.32 13.16 12.88
C LEU A 116 8.52 12.13 14.00
N SER A 117 9.25 11.04 13.76
CA SER A 117 9.53 9.99 14.76
C SER A 117 10.43 10.49 15.88
N LEU A 118 11.40 11.39 15.59
CA LEU A 118 12.23 12.06 16.61
C LEU A 118 11.39 12.83 17.65
N ARG A 119 10.17 13.22 17.28
CA ARG A 119 9.19 13.88 18.17
C ARG A 119 8.04 12.96 18.58
N GLY A 120 8.16 11.65 18.38
CA GLY A 120 7.17 10.65 18.74
C GLY A 120 5.87 10.72 17.94
N PHE A 121 5.92 11.22 16.70
CA PHE A 121 4.73 11.43 15.84
C PHE A 121 3.62 12.23 16.55
N ASN A 122 3.99 13.22 17.35
CA ASN A 122 3.03 13.99 18.15
C ASN A 122 2.21 15.00 17.32
N ALA A 123 1.17 15.56 17.95
CA ALA A 123 0.26 16.49 17.29
C ALA A 123 0.93 17.84 16.91
N ALA A 124 1.95 18.26 17.66
CA ALA A 124 2.65 19.52 17.40
C ALA A 124 3.51 19.44 16.13
N SER A 125 4.33 18.39 16.00
CA SER A 125 5.17 18.18 14.80
C SER A 125 4.32 17.96 13.56
N ARG A 126 3.21 17.20 13.68
CA ARG A 126 2.22 17.06 12.62
C ARG A 126 1.63 18.41 12.20
N SER A 127 1.27 19.24 13.18
CA SER A 127 0.66 20.56 12.90
C SER A 127 1.65 21.49 12.22
N PHE A 128 2.93 21.47 12.63
CA PHE A 128 3.99 22.22 11.99
C PHE A 128 4.18 21.81 10.52
N ALA A 129 4.36 20.51 10.21
CA ALA A 129 4.46 20.06 8.81
C ALA A 129 3.22 20.46 7.98
N LYS A 130 2.03 20.45 8.59
CA LYS A 130 0.77 20.81 7.92
C LYS A 130 0.68 22.29 7.53
N THR A 131 1.38 23.21 8.21
CA THR A 131 1.38 24.64 7.83
C THR A 131 2.13 24.86 6.52
N ILE A 132 3.16 24.06 6.25
CA ILE A 132 4.03 24.16 5.06
C ILE A 132 3.42 23.43 3.86
N LEU A 133 2.77 22.30 4.08
CA LEU A 133 2.20 21.48 2.99
C LEU A 133 1.03 22.16 2.27
N LEU A 134 0.98 21.98 0.94
CA LEU A 134 -0.15 22.38 0.11
C LEU A 134 -1.44 21.65 0.54
N ALA A 135 -2.57 22.34 0.43
CA ALA A 135 -3.86 21.88 0.95
C ALA A 135 -4.23 20.45 0.54
N HIS A 136 -3.97 20.08 -0.72
CA HIS A 136 -4.29 18.75 -1.26
C HIS A 136 -3.36 17.63 -0.76
N LYS A 137 -2.19 17.95 -0.18
CA LYS A 137 -1.27 16.97 0.43
C LYS A 137 -1.54 16.75 1.92
N ARG A 138 -2.19 17.71 2.61
CA ARG A 138 -2.38 17.73 4.08
C ARG A 138 -3.16 16.56 4.65
N LYS A 139 -4.07 15.95 3.88
CA LYS A 139 -4.94 14.89 4.40
C LYS A 139 -4.15 13.61 4.68
N ASP A 140 -3.23 13.26 3.79
CA ASP A 140 -2.65 11.91 3.75
C ASP A 140 -1.16 11.88 4.01
N PHE A 141 -0.50 13.03 4.12
CA PHE A 141 0.95 13.06 4.33
C PHE A 141 1.38 12.31 5.60
N PHE A 142 0.62 12.48 6.69
CA PHE A 142 0.98 11.95 8.00
C PHE A 142 0.94 10.41 8.06
N PRO A 143 -0.18 9.74 7.68
CA PRO A 143 -0.18 8.28 7.61
C PRO A 143 0.81 7.75 6.57
N THR A 144 1.01 8.44 5.44
CA THR A 144 2.00 8.03 4.42
C THR A 144 3.41 8.08 4.99
N ALA A 145 3.84 9.21 5.55
CA ALA A 145 5.17 9.38 6.15
C ALA A 145 5.42 8.36 7.26
N LYS A 146 4.43 8.16 8.15
CA LYS A 146 4.54 7.19 9.25
C LYS A 146 4.70 5.76 8.76
N ARG A 147 3.88 5.33 7.79
CA ARG A 147 3.95 3.97 7.22
C ARG A 147 5.24 3.75 6.43
N THR A 148 5.65 4.71 5.60
CA THR A 148 6.93 4.65 4.87
C THR A 148 8.10 4.55 5.84
N TYR A 149 8.13 5.39 6.89
CA TYR A 149 9.19 5.35 7.89
C TYR A 149 9.26 4.01 8.60
N PHE A 150 8.14 3.48 9.12
CA PHE A 150 8.19 2.20 9.84
C PHE A 150 8.61 1.04 8.94
N LEU A 151 8.07 0.97 7.72
CA LEU A 151 8.39 -0.12 6.79
C LEU A 151 9.89 -0.16 6.48
N TYR A 152 10.47 0.96 6.06
CA TYR A 152 11.87 1.01 5.65
C TYR A 152 12.84 1.17 6.83
N SER A 153 12.37 1.49 8.03
CA SER A 153 13.18 1.35 9.24
C SER A 153 13.27 -0.11 9.68
N ALA A 154 12.20 -0.90 9.49
CA ALA A 154 12.20 -2.33 9.74
C ALA A 154 13.04 -3.11 8.71
N GLN A 155 12.89 -2.79 7.42
CA GLN A 155 13.58 -3.49 6.34
C GLN A 155 15.02 -3.00 6.11
N GLY A 156 15.29 -1.72 6.37
CA GLY A 156 16.51 -1.02 5.97
C GLY A 156 16.22 0.03 4.87
N SER A 157 16.71 1.24 5.07
CA SER A 157 16.32 2.41 4.27
C SER A 157 16.78 2.35 2.81
N TRP A 158 17.86 1.61 2.52
CA TRP A 158 18.38 1.42 1.17
C TRP A 158 17.44 0.61 0.27
N HIS A 159 16.52 -0.18 0.84
CA HIS A 159 15.49 -0.89 0.05
C HIS A 159 14.50 0.03 -0.66
N ILE A 160 14.46 1.32 -0.31
CA ILE A 160 13.72 2.32 -1.10
C ILE A 160 14.27 2.39 -2.53
N ASN A 161 15.59 2.25 -2.69
CA ASN A 161 16.24 2.25 -3.99
C ASN A 161 15.91 0.94 -4.72
N GLY A 162 15.23 1.05 -5.86
CA GLY A 162 14.75 -0.12 -6.60
C GLY A 162 13.41 -0.69 -6.11
N THR A 163 12.66 0.05 -5.30
CA THR A 163 11.24 -0.25 -5.04
C THR A 163 10.40 0.02 -6.29
N VAL A 164 9.67 -0.99 -6.77
CA VAL A 164 8.83 -0.95 -7.98
C VAL A 164 7.34 -0.99 -7.64
N HIS A 165 6.95 -1.81 -6.67
CA HIS A 165 5.53 -2.10 -6.40
C HIS A 165 4.99 -1.32 -5.20
N ILE A 166 5.74 -1.29 -4.10
CA ILE A 166 5.39 -0.50 -2.93
C ILE A 166 5.52 0.98 -3.30
N SER A 167 4.50 1.78 -3.01
CA SER A 167 4.46 3.20 -3.39
C SER A 167 3.77 4.00 -2.31
N CYS A 168 3.98 5.31 -2.29
CA CYS A 168 3.25 6.21 -1.39
C CYS A 168 1.73 6.06 -1.54
N TYR A 169 1.26 5.81 -2.76
CA TYR A 169 -0.15 5.52 -3.03
C TYR A 169 -0.60 4.21 -2.36
N ALA A 170 0.17 3.12 -2.53
CA ALA A 170 -0.15 1.85 -1.90
C ALA A 170 -0.17 1.97 -0.37
N LEU A 171 0.89 2.54 0.22
CA LEU A 171 1.00 2.73 1.67
C LEU A 171 -0.11 3.61 2.23
N ARG A 172 -0.55 4.64 1.50
CA ARG A 172 -1.68 5.50 1.88
C ARG A 172 -3.01 4.74 1.94
N HIS A 173 -3.26 3.88 0.96
CA HIS A 173 -4.58 3.23 0.78
C HIS A 173 -4.67 1.81 1.34
N MET A 174 -3.54 1.25 1.79
CA MET A 174 -3.47 -0.03 2.48
C MET A 174 -4.32 -0.03 3.74
N SER A 175 -5.00 -1.15 4.00
CA SER A 175 -5.70 -1.34 5.28
C SER A 175 -4.70 -1.37 6.44
N GLU A 176 -5.15 -1.09 7.66
CA GLU A 176 -4.24 -1.16 8.81
C GLU A 176 -3.76 -2.60 9.06
N SER A 177 -4.63 -3.59 8.87
CA SER A 177 -4.27 -5.01 9.01
C SER A 177 -3.25 -5.47 7.96
N ASP A 178 -3.43 -5.10 6.69
CA ASP A 178 -2.44 -5.44 5.65
C ASP A 178 -1.07 -4.82 5.96
N PHE A 179 -1.05 -3.63 6.57
CA PHE A 179 0.20 -2.96 6.92
C PHE A 179 0.85 -3.55 8.19
N GLN A 180 0.10 -3.64 9.28
CA GLN A 180 0.61 -4.05 10.61
C GLN A 180 0.79 -5.56 10.72
N ASP A 181 -0.15 -6.34 10.21
CA ASP A 181 -0.19 -7.79 10.45
C ASP A 181 0.50 -8.58 9.32
N VAL A 182 0.78 -7.93 8.18
CA VAL A 182 1.42 -8.58 7.03
C VAL A 182 2.70 -7.86 6.60
N LEU A 183 2.61 -6.60 6.17
CA LEU A 183 3.74 -5.95 5.50
C LEU A 183 4.91 -5.65 6.44
N LEU A 184 4.64 -5.19 7.67
CA LEU A 184 5.67 -4.92 8.67
C LEU A 184 6.42 -6.18 9.14
N PRO A 185 5.74 -7.27 9.55
CA PRO A 185 6.40 -8.52 9.91
C PRO A 185 7.27 -9.08 8.78
N GLU A 186 6.79 -9.01 7.53
CA GLU A 186 7.57 -9.47 6.36
C GLU A 186 8.83 -8.64 6.13
N ALA A 187 8.78 -7.33 6.39
CA ALA A 187 9.94 -6.45 6.31
C ALA A 187 10.99 -6.78 7.40
N GLU A 188 10.55 -7.03 8.62
CA GLU A 188 11.42 -7.44 9.74
C GLU A 188 12.05 -8.82 9.48
N GLU A 189 11.28 -9.77 8.96
CA GLU A 189 11.78 -11.10 8.59
C GLU A 189 12.77 -11.01 7.43
N ALA A 190 12.50 -10.17 6.43
CA ALA A 190 13.43 -9.91 5.33
C ALA A 190 14.76 -9.35 5.86
N LYS A 191 14.72 -8.39 6.78
CA LYS A 191 15.91 -7.84 7.43
C LYS A 191 16.69 -8.92 8.19
N THR A 192 15.98 -9.77 8.92
CA THR A 192 16.59 -10.88 9.68
C THR A 192 17.28 -11.87 8.74
N ARG A 193 16.63 -12.24 7.63
CA ARG A 193 17.22 -13.12 6.61
C ARG A 193 18.46 -12.51 5.96
N GLU A 194 18.42 -11.21 5.64
CA GLU A 194 19.58 -10.49 5.10
C GLU A 194 20.77 -10.56 6.08
N ILE A 195 20.54 -10.27 7.37
CA ILE A 195 21.60 -10.34 8.41
C ILE A 195 22.16 -11.76 8.54
N LEU A 196 21.30 -12.79 8.56
CA LEU A 196 21.72 -14.19 8.69
C LEU A 196 22.43 -14.72 7.43
N SER A 197 22.22 -14.10 6.28
CA SER A 197 22.90 -14.45 5.02
C SER A 197 24.29 -13.83 4.88
N LEU A 198 24.67 -12.90 5.77
CA LEU A 198 26.02 -12.35 5.78
C LEU A 198 27.02 -13.42 6.24
N PRO A 199 28.15 -13.60 5.53
CA PRO A 199 29.17 -14.58 5.95
C PRO A 199 29.67 -14.25 7.36
N PHE A 200 29.75 -15.28 8.21
CA PHE A 200 30.15 -15.18 9.62
C PHE A 200 31.55 -14.57 9.85
N ASP A 201 32.39 -14.48 8.81
CA ASP A 201 33.77 -13.98 8.88
C ASP A 201 33.90 -12.45 9.07
N ILE A 202 32.81 -11.71 9.24
CA ILE A 202 32.83 -10.25 9.48
C ILE A 202 32.81 -9.91 10.98
N PHE A 203 32.61 -10.90 11.87
CA PHE A 203 32.57 -10.70 13.33
C PHE A 203 33.82 -11.18 14.09
N ASP A 204 34.99 -11.20 13.44
CA ASP A 204 36.27 -11.28 14.15
C ASP A 204 36.71 -9.86 14.57
N PHE A 205 36.37 -9.49 15.80
CA PHE A 205 36.92 -8.34 16.54
C PHE A 205 37.93 -8.81 17.59
#